data_AF-X1JBK1-F1
#
_entry.id   AF-X1JBK1-F1
#
_cell.length_a   1.000
_cell.length_b   1.000
_cell.length_c   1.000
_cell.angle_alpha   90.00
_cell.angle_beta   90.00
_cell.angle_gamma   90.00
#
_symmetry.space_group_name_H-M   'P 1'
#
loop_
_entity.id
_entity.type
_entity.pdbx_description
1 polymer ?
#
loop_
_entity_poly.entity_id
_entity_poly.type
_entity_poly.pdbx_seq_one_letter_code
_entity_poly.pdbx_strand_id
1 'polypeptide(L)'
;MDMSCVDEVLTCADPERWQPGDSWLAGGTVLFSYGTDITQGPPRRLLDITESGWTPTLWRCDAAGEPVELEIAATCLIKDIFEFRTSGPRVPGHGDRALPGLDLFAPACDSFVASWKIWNASTIGGNVATGLPAGPMISLLSGLDAVALLWGPRGSLRALPVAELVVGEAQTTLEPGELIRSFHIPIAALTQPCAFRRISLTERGRTAALIIGRRLGAGA
;
A
#
# COMPACT_ATOMS: atom_id res chain seq x y z
N MET A 1 -3.04 0.58 -22.20
CA MET A 1 -2.88 -0.46 -23.23
C MET A 1 -4.04 -1.41 -23.08
N ASP A 2 -4.57 -1.92 -24.18
CA ASP A 2 -5.59 -2.95 -24.09
C ASP A 2 -5.00 -4.23 -23.48
N MET A 3 -5.80 -4.97 -22.71
CA MET A 3 -5.42 -6.25 -22.11
C MET A 3 -6.16 -7.37 -22.84
N SER A 4 -5.81 -7.61 -24.10
CA SER A 4 -6.52 -8.57 -24.97
C SER A 4 -6.47 -10.03 -24.51
N CYS A 5 -5.65 -10.34 -23.49
CA CYS A 5 -5.61 -11.65 -22.83
C CYS A 5 -6.73 -11.85 -21.80
N VAL A 6 -7.40 -10.78 -21.37
CA VAL A 6 -8.44 -10.82 -20.34
C VAL A 6 -9.79 -11.12 -21.00
N ASP A 7 -10.38 -12.24 -20.60
CA ASP A 7 -11.70 -12.70 -21.04
C ASP A 7 -12.81 -12.08 -20.19
N GLU A 8 -12.54 -11.76 -18.92
CA GLU A 8 -13.54 -11.36 -17.94
C GLU A 8 -12.98 -10.49 -16.81
N VAL A 9 -13.78 -9.53 -16.33
CA VAL A 9 -13.53 -8.78 -15.09
C VAL A 9 -14.65 -9.06 -14.10
N LEU A 10 -14.30 -9.51 -12.90
CA LEU A 10 -15.24 -9.92 -11.85
C LEU A 10 -15.05 -9.05 -10.62
N THR A 11 -16.09 -8.39 -10.15
CA THR A 11 -16.08 -7.74 -8.85
C THR A 11 -16.05 -8.79 -7.74
N CYS A 12 -14.89 -9.01 -7.14
CA CYS A 12 -14.68 -10.06 -6.16
C CYS A 12 -13.42 -9.77 -5.35
N ALA A 13 -13.55 -9.79 -4.02
CA ALA A 13 -12.43 -9.75 -3.10
C ALA A 13 -12.33 -11.01 -2.24
N ASP A 14 -13.02 -12.09 -2.60
CA ASP A 14 -13.01 -13.36 -1.89
C ASP A 14 -11.94 -14.29 -2.50
N PRO A 15 -10.84 -14.59 -1.79
CA PRO A 15 -9.78 -15.47 -2.28
C PRO A 15 -10.25 -16.89 -2.61
N GLU A 16 -11.39 -17.36 -2.07
CA GLU A 16 -11.94 -18.69 -2.44
C GLU A 16 -12.36 -18.77 -3.91
N ARG A 17 -12.59 -17.62 -4.56
CA ARG A 17 -12.97 -17.54 -5.98
C ARG A 17 -11.78 -17.46 -6.92
N TRP A 18 -10.58 -17.29 -6.39
CA TRP A 18 -9.36 -17.22 -7.18
C TRP A 18 -9.04 -18.59 -7.79
N GLN A 19 -8.59 -18.57 -9.04
CA GLN A 19 -8.05 -19.75 -9.72
C GLN A 19 -6.77 -19.41 -10.48
N PRO A 20 -5.92 -20.40 -10.83
CA PRO A 20 -4.72 -20.16 -11.62
C PRO A 20 -5.03 -19.41 -12.93
N GLY A 21 -4.28 -18.34 -13.18
CA GLY A 21 -4.48 -17.44 -14.33
C GLY A 21 -5.32 -16.19 -14.02
N ASP A 22 -5.83 -16.05 -12.80
CA ASP A 22 -6.43 -14.80 -12.33
C ASP A 22 -5.38 -13.85 -11.74
N SER A 23 -5.59 -12.55 -11.98
CA SER A 23 -4.88 -11.48 -11.28
C SER A 23 -5.85 -10.62 -10.48
N TRP A 24 -5.42 -10.18 -9.31
CA TRP A 24 -6.16 -9.19 -8.52
C TRP A 24 -6.07 -7.81 -9.18
N LEU A 25 -7.21 -7.14 -9.30
CA LEU A 25 -7.33 -5.78 -9.83
C LEU A 25 -7.77 -4.83 -8.71
N ALA A 26 -7.02 -3.75 -8.54
CA ALA A 26 -7.44 -2.59 -7.75
C ALA A 26 -7.53 -1.36 -8.67
N GLY A 27 -6.66 -0.37 -8.50
CA GLY A 27 -6.64 0.83 -9.34
C GLY A 27 -6.28 0.62 -10.82
N GLY A 28 -5.73 -0.54 -11.18
CA GLY A 28 -5.38 -0.92 -12.55
C GLY A 28 -4.29 -0.08 -13.24
N THR A 29 -3.73 0.95 -12.59
CA THR A 29 -2.82 1.92 -13.22
C THR A 29 -1.56 1.28 -13.82
N VAL A 30 -1.01 0.25 -13.17
CA VAL A 30 0.11 -0.53 -13.71
C VAL A 30 -0.39 -1.60 -14.69
N LEU A 31 -1.35 -2.44 -14.29
CA LEU A 31 -1.90 -3.52 -15.12
C LEU A 31 -2.29 -3.02 -16.52
N PHE A 32 -3.11 -1.97 -16.57
CA PHE A 32 -3.58 -1.40 -17.83
C PHE A 32 -2.50 -0.66 -18.59
N SER A 33 -1.48 -0.09 -17.93
CA SER A 33 -0.41 0.60 -18.68
C SER A 33 0.53 -0.39 -19.37
N TYR A 34 0.85 -1.51 -18.72
CA TYR A 34 1.68 -2.58 -19.28
C TYR A 34 0.91 -3.56 -20.16
N GLY A 35 -0.41 -3.65 -20.02
CA GLY A 35 -1.23 -4.60 -20.79
C GLY A 35 -1.15 -6.05 -20.29
N THR A 36 -0.53 -6.28 -19.14
CA THR A 36 -0.33 -7.60 -18.51
C THR A 36 -0.08 -7.43 -17.02
N ASP A 37 -0.27 -8.50 -16.23
CA ASP A 37 0.32 -8.58 -14.90
C ASP A 37 1.83 -8.83 -15.05
N ILE A 38 2.64 -7.88 -14.58
CA ILE A 38 4.09 -7.95 -14.71
C ILE A 38 4.74 -8.86 -13.65
N THR A 39 3.95 -9.34 -12.68
CA THR A 39 4.40 -10.22 -11.59
C THR A 39 4.06 -11.69 -11.88
N GLN A 40 2.91 -11.95 -12.53
CA GLN A 40 2.40 -13.30 -12.80
C GLN A 40 2.29 -13.64 -14.30
N GLY A 41 2.45 -12.67 -15.20
CA GLY A 41 2.25 -12.85 -16.65
C GLY A 41 0.83 -12.50 -17.10
N PRO A 42 0.44 -12.82 -18.35
CA PRO A 42 -0.85 -12.42 -18.90
C PRO A 42 -2.03 -13.12 -18.18
N PRO A 43 -2.93 -12.39 -17.52
CA PRO A 43 -4.08 -12.98 -16.85
C PRO A 43 -5.21 -13.31 -17.83
N ARG A 44 -6.04 -14.28 -17.47
CA ARG A 44 -7.32 -14.56 -18.16
C ARG A 44 -8.49 -13.82 -17.54
N ARG A 45 -8.47 -13.61 -16.22
CA ARG A 45 -9.50 -12.83 -15.52
C ARG A 45 -8.86 -11.83 -14.58
N LEU A 46 -9.58 -10.74 -14.38
CA LEU A 46 -9.25 -9.74 -13.36
C LEU A 46 -10.30 -9.81 -12.25
N LEU A 47 -9.83 -9.99 -11.01
CA LEU A 47 -10.69 -9.98 -9.82
C LEU A 47 -10.62 -8.60 -9.17
N ASP A 48 -11.62 -7.77 -9.43
CA ASP A 48 -11.71 -6.39 -8.98
C ASP A 48 -12.12 -6.30 -7.51
N ILE A 49 -11.19 -5.79 -6.67
CA ILE A 49 -11.39 -5.62 -5.24
C ILE A 49 -11.87 -4.22 -4.85
N THR A 50 -12.09 -3.31 -5.80
CA THR A 50 -12.40 -1.90 -5.51
C THR A 50 -13.75 -1.70 -4.81
N GLU A 51 -14.73 -2.59 -5.03
CA GLU A 51 -16.04 -2.55 -4.36
C GLU A 51 -16.10 -3.39 -3.07
N SER A 52 -14.96 -3.79 -2.52
CA SER A 52 -14.87 -4.60 -1.31
C SER A 52 -15.45 -3.94 -0.03
N GLY A 53 -15.73 -2.63 -0.07
CA GLY A 53 -16.29 -1.88 1.05
C GLY A 53 -15.30 -1.62 2.19
N TRP A 54 -14.01 -1.85 1.96
CA TRP A 54 -12.97 -1.68 2.97
C TRP A 54 -12.75 -0.20 3.29
N THR A 55 -12.82 0.15 4.58
CA THR A 55 -12.55 1.52 5.04
C THR A 55 -11.12 1.93 4.68
N PRO A 56 -10.90 3.04 3.94
CA PRO A 56 -9.57 3.39 3.43
C PRO A 56 -8.52 3.54 4.53
N THR A 57 -8.86 4.25 5.61
CA THR A 57 -7.99 4.42 6.78
C THR A 57 -8.81 4.38 8.06
N LEU A 58 -8.28 3.71 9.08
CA LEU A 58 -8.96 3.54 10.37
C LEU A 58 -7.93 3.51 11.51
N TRP A 59 -8.14 4.32 12.53
CA TRP A 59 -7.40 4.16 13.79
C TRP A 59 -7.96 2.97 14.55
N ARG A 60 -7.11 1.98 14.80
CA ARG A 60 -7.45 0.86 15.67
C ARG A 60 -7.05 1.20 17.09
N CYS A 61 -7.94 0.89 18.02
CA CYS A 61 -7.71 1.09 19.45
C CYS A 61 -7.68 -0.23 20.21
N ASP A 62 -7.01 -0.24 21.36
CA ASP A 62 -7.09 -1.31 22.32
C ASP A 62 -8.43 -1.32 23.09
N ALA A 63 -8.57 -2.24 24.05
CA ALA A 63 -9.77 -2.35 24.88
C ALA A 63 -10.03 -1.12 25.78
N ALA A 64 -9.00 -0.31 26.04
CA ALA A 64 -9.12 0.95 26.80
C ALA A 64 -9.50 2.14 25.91
N GLY A 65 -9.54 1.94 24.58
CA GLY A 65 -9.82 3.00 23.61
C GLY A 65 -8.58 3.79 23.18
N GLU A 66 -7.38 3.38 23.59
CA GLU A 66 -6.13 4.01 23.18
C GLU A 66 -5.74 3.52 21.79
N PRO A 67 -5.39 4.42 20.84
CA PRO A 67 -5.01 4.01 19.51
C PRO A 67 -3.67 3.28 19.51
N VAL A 68 -3.63 2.15 18.84
CA VAL A 68 -2.47 1.25 18.77
C VAL A 68 -1.81 1.27 17.39
N GLU A 69 -2.61 1.46 16.34
CA GLU A 69 -2.12 1.48 14.96
C GLU A 69 -3.08 2.23 14.04
N LEU A 70 -2.54 2.68 12.90
CA LEU A 70 -3.32 3.12 11.76
C LEU A 70 -3.42 1.95 10.78
N GLU A 71 -4.64 1.43 10.61
CA GLU A 71 -4.95 0.51 9.54
C GLU A 71 -5.22 1.28 8.25
N ILE A 72 -4.66 0.80 7.14
CA ILE A 72 -4.84 1.35 5.81
C ILE A 72 -5.24 0.21 4.88
N ALA A 73 -6.43 0.27 4.29
CA ALA A 73 -6.88 -0.77 3.37
C ALA A 73 -6.00 -0.81 2.11
N ALA A 74 -5.83 -1.99 1.52
CA ALA A 74 -5.09 -2.13 0.26
C ALA A 74 -5.74 -1.37 -0.90
N THR A 75 -7.06 -1.13 -0.83
CA THR A 75 -7.84 -0.33 -1.78
C THR A 75 -7.77 1.17 -1.52
N CYS A 76 -7.13 1.62 -0.42
CA CYS A 76 -6.97 3.04 -0.12
C CYS A 76 -6.25 3.75 -1.29
N LEU A 77 -6.84 4.87 -1.73
CA LEU A 77 -6.31 5.64 -2.85
C LEU A 77 -5.09 6.45 -2.39
N ILE A 78 -4.14 6.65 -3.31
CA ILE A 78 -2.97 7.51 -3.05
C ILE A 78 -3.41 8.94 -2.71
N LYS A 79 -4.52 9.42 -3.29
CA LYS A 79 -5.16 10.69 -2.94
C LYS A 79 -5.44 10.80 -1.43
N ASP A 80 -6.03 9.77 -0.83
CA ASP A 80 -6.49 9.84 0.56
C ASP A 80 -5.31 9.88 1.53
N ILE A 81 -4.19 9.25 1.16
CA ILE A 81 -2.92 9.34 1.89
C ILE A 81 -2.29 10.72 1.74
N PHE A 82 -2.27 11.28 0.53
CA PHE A 82 -1.76 12.63 0.29
C PHE A 82 -2.51 13.67 1.13
N GLU A 83 -3.82 13.53 1.25
CA GLU A 83 -4.71 14.44 1.99
C GLU A 83 -4.91 14.02 3.47
N PHE A 84 -4.19 13.01 3.97
CA PHE A 84 -4.48 12.41 5.28
C PHE A 84 -4.41 13.43 6.43
N ARG A 85 -3.43 14.33 6.41
CA ARG A 85 -3.28 15.39 7.43
C ARG A 85 -4.46 16.35 7.48
N THR A 86 -5.02 16.69 6.31
CA THR A 86 -6.08 17.68 6.18
C THR A 86 -7.46 17.06 6.39
N SER A 87 -7.68 15.88 5.82
CA SER A 87 -9.00 15.28 5.63
C SER A 87 -9.14 13.89 6.24
N GLY A 88 -8.04 13.28 6.70
CA GLY A 88 -8.04 11.94 7.28
C GLY A 88 -8.63 11.89 8.69
N PRO A 89 -8.92 10.68 9.20
CA PRO A 89 -9.47 10.49 10.53
C PRO A 89 -8.52 11.01 11.61
N ARG A 90 -9.06 11.75 12.57
CA ARG A 90 -8.31 12.24 13.73
C ARG A 90 -7.97 11.08 14.66
N VAL A 91 -6.81 11.15 15.28
CA VAL A 91 -6.33 10.13 16.22
C VAL A 91 -7.13 10.25 17.52
N PRO A 92 -7.83 9.20 17.97
CA PRO A 92 -8.60 9.25 19.22
C PRO A 92 -7.70 9.52 20.43
N GLY A 93 -8.16 10.38 21.35
CA GLY A 93 -7.49 10.60 22.66
C GLY A 93 -6.10 11.26 22.62
N HIS A 94 -5.56 11.57 21.44
CA HIS A 94 -4.14 11.91 21.29
C HIS A 94 -3.79 13.42 21.34
N GLY A 95 -4.78 14.30 21.56
CA GLY A 95 -4.57 15.75 21.67
C GLY A 95 -3.73 16.35 20.53
N ASP A 96 -2.87 17.33 20.86
CA ASP A 96 -1.90 17.94 19.94
C ASP A 96 -0.59 17.13 19.80
N ARG A 97 -0.57 15.84 20.21
CA ARG A 97 0.66 15.04 20.16
C ARG A 97 1.17 14.96 18.73
N ALA A 98 2.42 15.40 18.54
CA ALA A 98 3.05 15.35 17.24
C ALA A 98 3.21 13.89 16.78
N LEU A 99 2.67 13.60 15.60
CA LEU A 99 2.86 12.33 14.89
C LEU A 99 3.70 12.59 13.64
N PRO A 100 5.00 12.91 13.78
CA PRO A 100 5.85 13.28 12.64
C PRO A 100 5.93 12.22 11.55
N GLY A 101 5.66 10.94 11.84
CA GLY A 101 5.59 9.90 10.81
C GLY A 101 4.49 10.14 9.77
N LEU A 102 3.40 10.83 10.14
CA LEU A 102 2.35 11.23 9.18
C LEU A 102 2.82 12.34 8.22
N ASP A 103 3.90 13.07 8.53
CA ASP A 103 4.46 14.07 7.61
C ASP A 103 5.21 13.44 6.43
N LEU A 104 5.44 12.12 6.46
CA LEU A 104 6.01 11.37 5.35
C LEU A 104 5.00 11.07 4.24
N PHE A 105 3.69 11.19 4.51
CA PHE A 105 2.64 10.70 3.61
C PHE A 105 2.60 11.47 2.29
N ALA A 106 2.48 12.81 2.37
CA ALA A 106 2.47 13.68 1.20
C ALA A 106 3.76 13.55 0.34
N PRO A 107 4.99 13.67 0.90
CA PRO A 107 6.20 13.55 0.10
C PRO A 107 6.41 12.14 -0.48
N ALA A 108 5.93 11.08 0.18
CA ALA A 108 5.89 9.74 -0.41
C ALA A 108 4.94 9.68 -1.61
N CYS A 109 3.75 10.27 -1.54
CA CYS A 109 2.83 10.37 -2.68
C CYS A 109 3.42 11.19 -3.84
N ASP A 110 4.12 12.28 -3.55
CA ASP A 110 4.85 13.07 -4.56
C ASP A 110 5.99 12.30 -5.22
N SER A 111 6.44 11.19 -4.62
CA SER A 111 7.52 10.35 -5.14
C SER A 111 7.10 9.40 -6.27
N PHE A 112 5.82 9.36 -6.60
CA PHE A 112 5.34 8.65 -7.79
C PHE A 112 5.69 9.40 -9.08
N VAL A 113 5.84 8.65 -10.17
CA VAL A 113 5.73 9.22 -11.53
C VAL A 113 4.26 9.28 -11.90
N ALA A 114 3.53 10.12 -11.18
CA ALA A 114 2.09 10.24 -11.31
C ALA A 114 1.68 11.67 -10.99
N SER A 115 0.44 12.00 -11.34
CA SER A 115 -0.20 13.24 -10.89
C SER A 115 -1.47 12.88 -10.14
N TRP A 116 -2.10 13.89 -9.53
CA TRP A 116 -3.40 13.77 -8.87
C TRP A 116 -4.44 12.98 -9.68
N LYS A 117 -4.41 13.06 -11.02
CA LYS A 117 -5.29 12.29 -11.92
C LYS A 117 -5.16 10.78 -11.72
N ILE A 118 -3.93 10.31 -11.60
CA ILE A 118 -3.62 8.89 -11.38
C ILE A 118 -3.83 8.52 -9.93
N TRP A 119 -3.57 9.43 -8.97
CA TRP A 119 -3.79 9.17 -7.54
C TRP A 119 -5.26 8.93 -7.17
N ASN A 120 -6.21 9.37 -7.99
CA ASN A 120 -7.63 9.10 -7.82
C ASN A 120 -8.04 7.66 -8.23
N ALA A 121 -7.14 6.92 -8.88
CA ALA A 121 -7.37 5.51 -9.23
C ALA A 121 -6.34 4.59 -8.56
N SER A 122 -5.08 5.01 -8.48
CA SER A 122 -3.99 4.23 -7.90
C SER A 122 -4.24 3.91 -6.43
N THR A 123 -4.00 2.67 -6.05
CA THR A 123 -4.14 2.21 -4.65
C THR A 123 -2.78 1.88 -4.04
N ILE A 124 -2.73 1.91 -2.71
CA ILE A 124 -1.52 1.53 -1.95
C ILE A 124 -1.20 0.05 -2.16
N GLY A 125 -2.21 -0.81 -2.05
CA GLY A 125 -2.06 -2.25 -2.28
C GLY A 125 -1.54 -2.56 -3.67
N GLY A 126 -2.06 -1.89 -4.70
CA GLY A 126 -1.55 -2.01 -6.06
C GLY A 126 -0.08 -1.61 -6.18
N ASN A 127 0.33 -0.50 -5.57
CA ASN A 127 1.75 -0.09 -5.59
C ASN A 127 2.67 -1.12 -4.93
N VAL A 128 2.28 -1.66 -3.77
CA VAL A 128 3.08 -2.63 -3.01
C VAL A 128 3.11 -3.99 -3.70
N ALA A 129 1.95 -4.52 -4.12
CA ALA A 129 1.83 -5.82 -4.78
C ALA A 129 2.59 -5.88 -6.11
N THR A 130 2.69 -4.73 -6.81
CA THR A 130 3.51 -4.64 -8.03
C THR A 130 5.00 -4.82 -7.73
N GLY A 131 5.50 -4.46 -6.54
CA GLY A 131 6.88 -4.72 -6.14
C GLY A 131 7.96 -4.02 -6.99
N LEU A 132 7.65 -2.89 -7.64
CA LEU A 132 8.64 -2.18 -8.45
C LEU A 132 9.67 -1.44 -7.57
N PRO A 133 10.96 -1.41 -7.97
CA PRO A 133 12.02 -0.72 -7.23
C PRO A 133 11.73 0.76 -6.99
N ALA A 134 12.21 1.26 -5.85
CA ALA A 134 11.94 2.61 -5.36
C ALA A 134 10.44 2.95 -5.29
N GLY A 135 9.60 1.93 -5.05
CA GLY A 135 8.17 2.08 -4.84
C GLY A 135 7.86 2.97 -3.63
N PRO A 136 7.13 4.08 -3.81
CA PRO A 136 6.94 5.04 -2.72
C PRO A 136 6.16 4.48 -1.53
N MET A 137 5.11 3.69 -1.78
CA MET A 137 4.34 3.10 -0.68
C MET A 137 5.10 1.95 -0.02
N ILE A 138 5.88 1.18 -0.79
CA ILE A 138 6.79 0.16 -0.23
C ILE A 138 7.76 0.82 0.76
N SER A 139 8.39 1.93 0.35
CA SER A 139 9.36 2.65 1.17
C SER A 139 8.71 3.28 2.40
N LEU A 140 7.54 3.91 2.24
CA LEU A 140 6.78 4.53 3.34
C LEU A 140 6.39 3.50 4.39
N LEU A 141 5.76 2.41 3.96
CA LEU A 141 5.28 1.37 4.85
C LEU A 141 6.42 0.63 5.53
N SER A 142 7.48 0.27 4.80
CA SER A 142 8.65 -0.37 5.39
C SER A 142 9.35 0.53 6.40
N GLY A 143 9.53 1.82 6.08
CA GLY A 143 10.18 2.78 6.98
C GLY A 143 9.37 3.06 8.25
N LEU A 144 8.04 2.88 8.20
CA LEU A 144 7.13 3.03 9.32
C LEU A 144 6.82 1.69 10.04
N ASP A 145 7.62 0.65 9.82
CA ASP A 145 7.47 -0.68 10.42
C ASP A 145 6.06 -1.28 10.20
N ALA A 146 5.46 -0.99 9.05
CA ALA A 146 4.12 -1.45 8.74
C ALA A 146 4.09 -2.97 8.51
N VAL A 147 3.00 -3.59 8.93
CA VAL A 147 2.71 -5.01 8.72
C VAL A 147 1.57 -5.14 7.71
N ALA A 148 1.77 -5.91 6.65
CA ALA A 148 0.72 -6.27 5.70
C ALA A 148 -0.09 -7.44 6.24
N LEU A 149 -1.42 -7.30 6.23
CA LEU A 149 -2.34 -8.41 6.42
C LEU A 149 -2.63 -9.03 5.06
N LEU A 150 -2.28 -10.29 4.91
CA LEU A 150 -2.44 -11.06 3.67
C LEU A 150 -3.59 -12.04 3.86
N TRP A 151 -4.52 -12.01 2.91
CA TRP A 151 -5.71 -12.86 2.92
C TRP A 151 -5.67 -13.77 1.70
N GLY A 152 -5.70 -15.07 1.93
CA GLY A 152 -5.64 -16.08 0.88
C GLY A 152 -6.76 -17.11 0.95
N PRO A 153 -6.77 -18.07 0.01
CA PRO A 153 -7.76 -19.13 -0.05
C PRO A 153 -7.75 -20.02 1.20
N ARG A 154 -8.80 -20.81 1.37
CA ARG A 154 -9.07 -21.68 2.53
C ARG A 154 -9.09 -20.92 3.86
N GLY A 155 -9.54 -19.66 3.83
CA GLY A 155 -9.58 -18.76 4.99
C GLY A 155 -8.21 -18.42 5.58
N SER A 156 -7.13 -18.55 4.82
CA SER A 156 -5.78 -18.23 5.31
C SER A 156 -5.62 -16.73 5.55
N LEU A 157 -5.08 -16.39 6.72
CA LEU A 157 -4.80 -15.02 7.11
C LEU A 157 -3.44 -14.98 7.78
N ARG A 158 -2.50 -14.21 7.21
CA ARG A 158 -1.17 -14.05 7.79
C ARG A 158 -0.73 -12.60 7.79
N ALA A 159 0.05 -12.24 8.80
CA ALA A 159 0.66 -10.93 8.93
C ALA A 159 2.14 -11.02 8.54
N LEU A 160 2.62 -10.09 7.73
CA LEU A 160 4.01 -10.04 7.28
C LEU A 160 4.54 -8.60 7.30
N PRO A 161 5.74 -8.33 7.85
CA PRO A 161 6.37 -7.02 7.71
C PRO A 161 6.48 -6.61 6.24
N VAL A 162 6.10 -5.38 5.88
CA VAL A 162 6.18 -4.92 4.48
C VAL A 162 7.61 -4.96 3.95
N ALA A 163 8.60 -4.77 4.83
CA ALA A 163 10.03 -4.91 4.52
C ALA A 163 10.44 -6.31 4.04
N GLU A 164 9.65 -7.34 4.35
CA GLU A 164 9.86 -8.73 3.95
C GLU A 164 8.93 -9.17 2.80
N LEU A 165 7.98 -8.32 2.41
CA LEU A 165 6.99 -8.65 1.38
C LEU A 165 7.58 -8.57 -0.04
N VAL A 166 8.39 -7.55 -0.31
CA VAL A 166 8.99 -7.31 -1.63
C VAL A 166 10.43 -7.80 -1.63
N VAL A 167 10.71 -8.87 -2.37
CA VAL A 167 12.00 -9.59 -2.34
C VAL A 167 12.83 -9.38 -3.61
N GLY A 168 12.29 -8.69 -4.61
CA GLY A 168 12.97 -8.38 -5.86
C GLY A 168 12.14 -7.46 -6.74
N GLU A 169 12.68 -7.11 -7.91
CA GLU A 169 11.95 -6.33 -8.91
C GLU A 169 10.74 -7.11 -9.42
N ALA A 170 9.54 -6.55 -9.21
CA ALA A 170 8.27 -7.18 -9.54
C ALA A 170 8.06 -8.56 -8.88
N GLN A 171 8.70 -8.78 -7.72
CA GLN A 171 8.65 -10.04 -6.98
C GLN A 171 8.26 -9.81 -5.53
N THR A 172 7.23 -10.52 -5.09
CA THR A 172 6.75 -10.51 -3.71
C THR A 172 6.67 -11.92 -3.15
N THR A 173 6.50 -12.04 -1.83
CA THR A 173 6.27 -13.31 -1.13
C THR A 173 4.80 -13.70 -1.06
N LEU A 174 3.92 -13.06 -1.84
CA LEU A 174 2.52 -13.45 -1.95
C LEU A 174 2.42 -14.86 -2.56
N GLU A 175 1.67 -15.74 -1.89
CA GLU A 175 1.33 -17.05 -2.42
C GLU A 175 0.22 -16.94 -3.48
N PRO A 176 0.08 -17.94 -4.38
CA PRO A 176 -0.99 -17.94 -5.37
C PRO A 176 -2.37 -17.75 -4.74
N GLY A 177 -3.10 -16.74 -5.22
CA GLY A 177 -4.43 -16.38 -4.72
C GLY A 177 -4.44 -15.53 -3.45
N GLU A 178 -3.30 -15.27 -2.80
CA GLU A 178 -3.23 -14.26 -1.75
C GLU A 178 -3.44 -12.86 -2.32
N LEU A 179 -4.14 -12.03 -1.56
CA LEU A 179 -4.23 -10.59 -1.76
C LEU A 179 -3.78 -9.86 -0.50
N ILE A 180 -3.30 -8.64 -0.66
CA ILE A 180 -3.06 -7.74 0.47
C ILE A 180 -4.41 -7.17 0.89
N ARG A 181 -4.80 -7.37 2.15
CA ARG A 181 -6.07 -6.87 2.69
C ARG A 181 -5.92 -5.45 3.24
N SER A 182 -4.86 -5.23 4.02
CA SER A 182 -4.60 -3.98 4.73
C SER A 182 -3.12 -3.89 5.14
N PHE A 183 -2.71 -2.70 5.53
CA PHE A 183 -1.43 -2.38 6.14
C PHE A 183 -1.67 -1.78 7.52
N HIS A 184 -0.88 -2.18 8.50
CA HIS A 184 -1.02 -1.79 9.89
C HIS A 184 0.25 -1.05 10.32
N ILE A 185 0.14 0.26 10.51
CA ILE A 185 1.26 1.11 10.92
C ILE A 185 1.19 1.32 12.45
N PRO A 186 2.14 0.82 13.24
CA PRO A 186 2.10 0.97 14.69
C PRO A 186 2.20 2.44 15.09
N ILE A 187 1.41 2.86 16.09
CA ILE A 187 1.41 4.26 16.55
C ILE A 187 2.78 4.69 17.09
N ALA A 188 3.51 3.75 17.70
CA ALA A 188 4.88 3.98 18.14
C ALA A 188 5.77 4.43 16.99
N ALA A 189 5.55 3.91 15.78
CA ALA A 189 6.33 4.35 14.63
C ALA A 189 6.00 5.79 14.19
N LEU A 190 4.72 6.15 14.25
CA LEU A 190 4.22 7.47 13.86
C LEU A 190 4.64 8.60 14.81
N THR A 191 4.94 8.28 16.07
CA THR A 191 5.41 9.28 17.06
C THR A 191 6.89 9.65 16.93
N GLN A 192 7.68 8.88 16.19
CA GLN A 192 9.13 9.06 16.18
C GLN A 192 9.59 10.03 15.08
N PRO A 193 10.63 10.84 15.33
CA PRO A 193 11.20 11.72 14.32
C PRO A 193 11.64 10.95 13.07
N CYS A 194 11.30 11.49 11.92
CA CYS A 194 11.56 10.87 10.62
C CYS A 194 12.49 11.74 9.76
N ALA A 195 13.20 11.09 8.85
CA ALA A 195 13.96 11.71 7.78
C ALA A 195 13.48 11.14 6.44
N PHE A 196 13.47 11.98 5.41
CA PHE A 196 13.03 11.62 4.07
C PHE A 196 14.02 12.14 3.04
N ARG A 197 14.42 11.29 2.10
CA ARG A 197 15.24 11.71 0.96
C ARG A 197 14.82 10.99 -0.31
N ARG A 198 14.49 11.76 -1.33
CA ARG A 198 14.26 11.29 -2.70
C ARG A 198 15.41 11.74 -3.59
N ILE A 199 15.84 10.86 -4.49
CA ILE A 199 16.77 11.14 -5.57
C ILE A 199 16.07 10.82 -6.88
N SER A 200 16.05 11.78 -7.82
CA SER A 200 15.50 11.64 -9.15
C SER A 200 16.32 12.48 -10.14
N LEU A 201 16.29 12.12 -11.42
CA LEU A 201 16.98 12.88 -12.47
C LEU A 201 16.30 14.22 -12.80
N THR A 202 14.99 14.32 -12.51
CA THR A 202 14.21 15.54 -12.67
C THR A 202 13.28 15.72 -11.47
N GLU A 203 12.84 16.96 -11.21
CA GLU A 203 12.01 17.32 -10.06
C GLU A 203 10.75 16.45 -9.92
N ARG A 204 10.10 16.12 -11.04
CA ARG A 204 8.88 15.30 -11.11
C ARG A 204 9.10 13.94 -11.79
N GLY A 205 10.36 13.52 -11.91
CA GLY A 205 10.75 12.32 -12.65
C GLY A 205 10.64 11.04 -11.84
N ARG A 206 11.01 9.92 -12.48
CA ARG A 206 11.13 8.63 -11.79
C ARG A 206 12.08 8.72 -10.62
N THR A 207 11.60 8.26 -9.48
CA THR A 207 12.40 8.09 -8.27
C THR A 207 13.46 7.03 -8.57
N ALA A 208 14.72 7.44 -8.47
CA ALA A 208 15.88 6.56 -8.60
C ALA A 208 16.22 5.92 -7.24
N ALA A 209 16.11 6.70 -6.16
CA ALA A 209 16.24 6.20 -4.79
C ALA A 209 15.28 6.96 -3.87
N LEU A 210 14.74 6.24 -2.88
CA LEU A 210 13.90 6.79 -1.82
C LEU A 210 14.36 6.23 -0.50
N ILE A 211 14.67 7.10 0.46
CA ILE A 211 15.18 6.74 1.77
C ILE A 211 14.25 7.35 2.80
N ILE A 212 13.72 6.49 3.68
CA ILE A 212 13.00 6.89 4.87
C ILE A 212 13.77 6.37 6.06
N GLY A 213 14.12 7.28 6.96
CA GLY A 213 14.79 6.98 8.21
C GLY A 213 13.88 7.32 9.38
N ARG A 214 13.91 6.52 10.42
CA ARG A 214 13.22 6.79 11.68
C ARG A 214 14.21 6.75 12.82
N ARG A 215 14.14 7.75 13.69
CA ARG A 215 14.93 7.77 14.92
C ARG A 215 14.20 6.98 15.98
N LEU A 216 14.57 5.71 16.09
CA LEU A 216 14.29 4.92 17.30
C LEU A 216 14.88 5.68 18.49
N GLY A 217 14.27 5.61 19.68
CA GLY A 217 14.70 6.36 20.87
C GLY A 217 16.21 6.27 21.12
N ALA A 218 16.78 7.19 21.91
CA ALA A 218 18.21 7.15 22.25
C ALA A 218 18.55 5.73 22.71
N GLY A 219 19.40 5.04 21.94
CA GLY A 219 19.79 3.67 22.25
C GLY A 219 20.29 3.61 23.69
N ALA A 220 19.71 2.70 24.47
CA ALA A 220 20.30 2.29 25.74
C ALA A 220 21.59 1.50 25.46
#